data_AF-A0A3A4ZN82-F1
#
_entry.id   AF-A0A3A4ZN82-F1
#
_cell.length_a   1.000
_cell.length_b   1.000
_cell.length_c   1.000
_cell.angle_alpha   90.00
_cell.angle_beta   90.00
_cell.angle_gamma   90.00
#
_symmetry.space_group_name_H-M   'P 1'
#
loop_
_entity.id
_entity.type
_entity.pdbx_description
1 polymer ?
#
loop_
_entity_poly.entity_id
_entity_poly.type
_entity_poly.pdbx_seq_one_letter_code
_entity_poly.pdbx_strand_id
1 'polypeptide(L)'
;MSRFRELLREANAKLDLPQPERSRILLEIAADMEDLYALYRERGASEEEAVARAVEKFALSDEALADLVRVHRTALQRLLGGVSDQARTRWERILVAFVVCFALAASGRPLLATRLVDQANAFLWPVAAFGAAVLVLAAYHAVRLYIPRTRGGASSRGGIHWILALGTASIAAGFAGSAAELYRETLRSAAGAGAGLARFVGWALGASATLIASMLVAIVAAVIWFLFMNKVKRIEIAEASWLID
;
A
#
# COMPACT_ATOMS: atom_id res chain seq x y z
N MET A 1 -27.16 14.09 -8.08
CA MET A 1 -25.89 14.84 -7.90
C MET A 1 -25.75 16.13 -8.69
N SER A 2 -26.25 16.29 -9.93
CA SER A 2 -26.13 17.60 -10.63
C SER A 2 -26.79 18.76 -9.88
N ARG A 3 -27.85 18.48 -9.10
CA ARG A 3 -28.67 19.47 -8.36
C ARG A 3 -27.90 20.28 -7.32
N PHE A 4 -26.90 19.69 -6.67
CA PHE A 4 -26.12 20.33 -5.59
C PHE A 4 -24.72 20.74 -6.05
N ARG A 5 -24.43 20.69 -7.36
CA ARG A 5 -23.09 20.90 -7.91
C ARG A 5 -22.51 22.27 -7.53
N GLU A 6 -23.31 23.33 -7.60
CA GLU A 6 -22.83 24.69 -7.32
C GLU A 6 -22.39 24.84 -5.86
N LEU A 7 -23.19 24.36 -4.92
CA LEU A 7 -22.87 24.42 -3.49
C LEU A 7 -21.67 23.52 -3.14
N LEU A 8 -21.59 22.32 -3.72
CA LEU A 8 -20.42 21.44 -3.55
C LEU A 8 -19.14 22.07 -4.12
N ARG A 9 -19.24 22.81 -5.23
CA ARG A 9 -18.10 23.55 -5.80
C ARG A 9 -17.66 24.70 -4.89
N GLU A 10 -18.61 25.42 -4.30
CA GLU A 10 -18.30 26.47 -3.31
C GLU A 10 -17.64 25.87 -2.06
N ALA A 11 -18.20 24.80 -1.50
CA ALA A 11 -17.62 24.09 -0.36
C ALA A 11 -16.21 23.54 -0.69
N ASN A 12 -16.00 23.02 -1.89
CA ASN A 12 -14.69 22.55 -2.36
C ASN A 12 -13.64 23.66 -2.39
N ALA A 13 -14.03 24.88 -2.77
CA ALA A 13 -13.16 26.05 -2.78
C ALA A 13 -12.79 26.52 -1.36
N LYS A 14 -13.71 26.37 -0.39
CA LYS A 14 -13.49 26.75 1.02
C LYS A 14 -12.74 25.71 1.85
N LEU A 15 -12.83 24.43 1.49
CA LEU A 15 -12.15 23.35 2.21
C LEU A 15 -10.63 23.35 1.96
N ASP A 16 -9.86 23.89 2.90
CA ASP A 16 -8.39 23.78 2.91
C ASP A 16 -7.92 22.40 3.43
N LEU A 17 -8.24 21.36 2.66
CA LEU A 17 -7.85 19.99 2.94
C LEU A 17 -7.09 19.36 1.79
N PRO A 18 -6.06 18.54 2.04
CA PRO A 18 -5.44 17.76 0.99
C PRO A 18 -6.40 16.67 0.50
N GLN A 19 -6.22 16.25 -0.76
CA GLN A 19 -6.90 15.07 -1.29
C GLN A 19 -6.28 13.79 -0.71
N PRO A 20 -7.04 12.72 -0.37
CA PRO A 20 -8.49 12.47 -0.58
C PRO A 20 -9.49 13.09 0.37
N GLU A 21 -9.02 13.66 1.47
CA GLU A 21 -9.88 13.98 2.61
C GLU A 21 -10.95 14.98 2.19
N ARG A 22 -10.55 15.95 1.36
CA ARG A 22 -11.47 16.91 0.72
C ARG A 22 -12.58 16.21 -0.08
N SER A 23 -12.24 15.35 -1.03
CA SER A 23 -13.25 14.63 -1.83
C SER A 23 -14.13 13.72 -0.99
N ARG A 24 -13.60 13.07 0.05
CA ARG A 24 -14.40 12.24 0.96
C ARG A 24 -15.46 13.07 1.69
N ILE A 25 -15.06 14.20 2.25
CA ILE A 25 -15.97 15.13 2.93
C ILE A 25 -17.03 15.67 1.95
N LEU A 26 -16.63 16.04 0.73
CA LEU A 26 -17.59 16.52 -0.28
C LEU A 26 -18.60 15.44 -0.67
N LEU A 27 -18.19 14.18 -0.77
CA LEU A 27 -19.10 13.07 -1.05
C LEU A 27 -20.05 12.77 0.12
N GLU A 28 -19.59 12.92 1.36
CA GLU A 28 -20.41 12.79 2.56
C GLU A 28 -21.45 13.91 2.64
N ILE A 29 -21.04 15.17 2.43
CA ILE A 29 -21.96 16.31 2.31
C ILE A 29 -22.97 16.06 1.18
N ALA A 30 -22.52 15.59 0.02
CA ALA A 30 -23.41 15.31 -1.10
C ALA A 30 -24.44 14.21 -0.79
N ALA A 31 -24.03 13.17 -0.05
CA ALA A 31 -24.94 12.11 0.40
C ALA A 31 -25.97 12.64 1.39
N ASP A 32 -25.53 13.38 2.41
CA ASP A 32 -26.42 13.97 3.43
C ASP A 32 -27.44 14.95 2.82
N MET A 33 -27.04 15.71 1.80
CA MET A 33 -27.93 16.61 1.06
C MET A 33 -28.98 15.84 0.24
N GLU A 34 -28.60 14.74 -0.41
CA GLU A 34 -29.55 13.89 -1.14
C GLU A 34 -30.53 13.19 -0.16
N ASP A 35 -30.08 12.79 1.02
CA ASP A 35 -30.93 12.22 2.08
C ASP A 35 -31.96 13.24 2.60
N LEU A 36 -31.54 14.49 2.83
CA LEU A 36 -32.46 15.56 3.22
C LEU A 36 -33.46 15.91 2.11
N TYR A 37 -33.00 15.93 0.86
CA TYR A 37 -33.89 16.11 -0.29
C TYR A 37 -34.95 15.01 -0.37
N ALA A 38 -34.54 13.75 -0.25
CA ALA A 38 -35.47 12.61 -0.24
C ALA A 38 -36.49 12.74 0.90
N LEU A 39 -36.04 13.10 2.10
CA LEU A 39 -36.91 13.34 3.25
C LEU A 39 -37.95 14.45 2.99
N TYR A 40 -37.57 15.56 2.34
CA TYR A 40 -38.52 16.63 2.01
C TYR A 40 -39.49 16.23 0.91
N ARG A 41 -39.05 15.44 -0.08
CA ARG A 41 -39.91 14.88 -1.12
C ARG A 41 -40.96 13.93 -0.53
N GLU A 42 -40.58 13.07 0.41
CA GLU A 42 -41.50 12.18 1.12
C GLU A 42 -42.56 12.95 1.93
N ARG A 43 -42.20 14.14 2.42
CA ARG A 43 -43.13 15.06 3.11
C ARG A 43 -44.03 15.87 2.18
N GLY A 44 -43.96 15.62 0.86
CA GLY A 44 -44.80 16.27 -0.14
C GLY A 44 -44.30 17.61 -0.65
N ALA A 45 -43.06 18.03 -0.32
CA ALA A 45 -42.47 19.23 -0.89
C ALA A 45 -42.24 19.05 -2.40
N SER A 46 -42.36 20.13 -3.19
CA SER A 46 -41.98 20.12 -4.61
C SER A 46 -40.47 19.88 -4.77
N GLU A 47 -40.00 19.55 -5.98
CA GLU A 47 -38.55 19.32 -6.21
C GLU A 47 -37.73 20.58 -5.89
N GLU A 48 -38.15 21.74 -6.39
CA GLU A 48 -37.49 23.02 -6.13
C GLU A 48 -37.48 23.36 -4.64
N GLU A 49 -38.62 23.16 -3.97
CA GLU A 49 -38.74 23.46 -2.54
C GLU A 49 -37.93 22.48 -1.68
N ALA A 50 -37.86 21.20 -2.06
CA ALA A 50 -37.02 20.20 -1.39
C ALA A 50 -35.53 20.51 -1.55
N VAL A 51 -35.10 20.93 -2.74
CA VAL A 51 -33.72 21.36 -3.00
C VAL A 51 -33.40 22.61 -2.17
N ALA A 52 -34.27 23.63 -2.20
CA ALA A 52 -34.08 24.86 -1.44
C ALA A 52 -33.97 24.60 0.07
N ARG A 53 -34.85 23.76 0.63
CA ARG A 53 -34.82 23.41 2.06
C ARG A 53 -33.63 22.52 2.43
N ALA A 54 -33.17 21.64 1.54
CA ALA A 54 -31.96 20.87 1.75
C ALA A 54 -30.73 21.79 1.81
N VAL A 55 -30.62 22.72 0.86
CA VAL A 55 -29.56 23.74 0.80
C VAL A 55 -29.58 24.65 2.01
N GLU A 56 -30.74 25.18 2.40
CA GLU A 56 -30.90 26.05 3.57
C GLU A 56 -30.46 25.36 4.86
N LYS A 57 -30.84 24.08 5.02
CA LYS A 57 -30.44 23.29 6.19
C LYS A 57 -28.96 22.92 6.19
N PHE A 58 -28.37 22.81 5.01
CA PHE A 58 -26.93 22.63 4.80
C PHE A 58 -26.20 23.96 4.56
N ALA A 59 -26.72 25.10 5.02
CA ALA A 59 -26.00 26.37 4.99
C ALA A 59 -24.72 26.25 5.82
N LEU A 60 -23.66 25.74 5.17
CA LEU A 60 -22.35 25.49 5.72
C LEU A 60 -21.73 26.85 5.98
N SER A 61 -21.97 27.40 7.17
CA SER A 61 -21.18 28.53 7.64
C SER A 61 -19.71 28.12 7.62
N ASP A 62 -18.83 29.09 7.42
CA ASP A 62 -17.39 28.81 7.40
C ASP A 62 -16.94 28.17 8.73
N GLU A 63 -17.63 28.46 9.85
CA GLU A 63 -17.40 27.76 11.12
C GLU A 63 -17.83 26.29 11.09
N ALA A 64 -18.99 25.96 10.50
CA ALA A 64 -19.48 24.59 10.40
C ALA A 64 -18.52 23.73 9.55
N LEU A 65 -18.01 24.29 8.44
CA LEU A 65 -16.98 23.66 7.62
C LEU A 65 -15.68 23.43 8.41
N ALA A 66 -15.23 24.43 9.17
CA ALA A 66 -14.03 24.30 10.02
C ALA A 66 -14.20 23.23 11.10
N ASP A 67 -15.37 23.15 11.72
CA ASP A 67 -15.68 22.13 12.73
C ASP A 67 -15.76 20.73 12.12
N LEU A 68 -16.34 20.59 10.92
CA LEU A 68 -16.37 19.33 10.17
C LEU A 68 -14.94 18.84 9.88
N VAL A 69 -14.06 19.74 9.43
CA VAL A 69 -12.62 19.47 9.23
C VAL A 69 -11.95 19.05 10.54
N ARG A 70 -12.28 19.72 11.65
CA ARG A 70 -11.69 19.44 12.97
C ARG A 70 -12.05 18.04 13.47
N VAL A 71 -13.29 17.61 13.27
CA VAL A 71 -13.77 16.27 13.66
C VAL A 71 -13.13 15.19 12.77
N HIS A 72 -12.99 15.47 11.48
CA HIS A 72 -12.43 14.51 10.52
C HIS A 72 -10.91 14.34 10.59
N ARG A 73 -10.17 15.30 11.16
CA ARG A 73 -8.72 15.16 11.38
C ARG A 73 -8.45 14.27 12.59
N THR A 74 -8.08 13.01 12.33
CA THR A 74 -7.57 12.08 13.34
C THR A 74 -6.31 12.65 14.02
N ALA A 75 -6.07 12.28 15.29
CA ALA A 75 -4.89 12.74 16.05
C ALA A 75 -3.57 12.43 15.32
N LEU A 76 -3.52 11.30 14.61
CA LEU A 76 -2.37 10.90 13.78
C LEU A 76 -2.18 11.84 12.57
N GLN A 77 -3.27 12.31 11.94
CA GLN A 77 -3.20 13.29 10.84
C GLN A 77 -2.78 14.68 11.31
N ARG A 78 -3.11 15.09 12.54
CA ARG A 78 -2.59 16.36 13.11
C ARG A 78 -1.08 16.31 13.29
N LEU A 79 -0.55 15.16 13.71
CA LEU A 79 0.89 14.92 13.81
C LEU A 79 1.57 14.84 12.43
N LEU A 80 0.94 14.17 11.47
CA LEU A 80 1.52 13.96 10.13
C LEU A 80 1.30 15.14 9.16
N GLY A 81 0.31 16.00 9.42
CA GLY A 81 -0.03 17.15 8.57
C GLY A 81 1.05 18.23 8.51
N GLY A 82 2.00 18.23 9.44
CA GLY A 82 3.20 19.07 9.39
C GLY A 82 4.23 18.63 8.34
N VAL A 83 4.12 17.39 7.83
CA VAL A 83 4.98 16.90 6.75
C VAL A 83 4.33 17.28 5.43
N SER A 84 4.80 18.36 4.80
CA SER A 84 4.23 18.86 3.55
C SER A 84 4.09 17.74 2.51
N ASP A 85 3.05 17.76 1.68
CA ASP A 85 2.86 16.75 0.61
C ASP A 85 4.08 16.61 -0.32
N GLN A 86 4.87 17.68 -0.42
CA GLN A 86 6.14 17.73 -1.13
C GLN A 86 7.27 17.00 -0.38
N ALA A 87 7.32 17.12 0.95
CA ALA A 87 8.19 16.31 1.79
C ALA A 87 7.76 14.84 1.72
N ARG A 88 6.46 14.54 1.76
CA ARG A 88 5.93 13.16 1.68
C ARG A 88 6.30 12.47 0.37
N THR A 89 6.22 13.15 -0.76
CA THR A 89 6.66 12.59 -2.06
C THR A 89 8.17 12.44 -2.17
N ARG A 90 8.97 13.33 -1.56
CA ARG A 90 10.43 13.14 -1.45
C ARG A 90 10.77 11.96 -0.55
N TRP A 91 10.12 11.84 0.60
CA TRP A 91 10.31 10.71 1.52
C TRP A 91 9.86 9.39 0.92
N GLU A 92 8.77 9.33 0.16
CA GLU A 92 8.39 8.13 -0.59
C GLU A 92 9.50 7.70 -1.55
N ARG A 93 10.09 8.63 -2.30
CA ARG A 93 11.22 8.34 -3.21
C ARG A 93 12.47 7.91 -2.45
N ILE A 94 12.80 8.59 -1.35
CA ILE A 94 13.95 8.26 -0.50
C ILE A 94 13.74 6.89 0.14
N LEU A 95 12.53 6.56 0.60
CA LEU A 95 12.21 5.27 1.20
C LEU A 95 12.29 4.15 0.16
N VAL A 96 11.74 4.35 -1.05
CA VAL A 96 11.91 3.40 -2.17
C VAL A 96 13.39 3.20 -2.46
N ALA A 97 14.14 4.29 -2.67
CA ALA A 97 15.56 4.22 -2.97
C ALA A 97 16.33 3.53 -1.85
N PHE A 98 16.00 3.84 -0.59
CA PHE A 98 16.60 3.21 0.59
C PHE A 98 16.26 1.72 0.65
N VAL A 99 15.01 1.31 0.42
CA VAL A 99 14.60 -0.10 0.41
C VAL A 99 15.29 -0.86 -0.73
N VAL A 100 15.40 -0.26 -1.92
CA VAL A 100 16.13 -0.85 -3.05
C VAL A 100 17.62 -0.94 -2.74
N CYS A 101 18.26 0.13 -2.28
CA CYS A 101 19.67 0.12 -1.89
C CYS A 101 19.96 -0.84 -0.75
N PHE A 102 19.08 -0.91 0.25
CA PHE A 102 19.19 -1.83 1.37
C PHE A 102 19.01 -3.27 0.90
N ALA A 103 18.02 -3.56 0.05
CA ALA A 103 17.84 -4.89 -0.53
C ALA A 103 19.07 -5.30 -1.37
N LEU A 104 19.60 -4.39 -2.20
CA LEU A 104 20.81 -4.63 -2.99
C LEU A 104 22.05 -4.81 -2.12
N ALA A 105 22.21 -4.02 -1.06
CA ALA A 105 23.34 -4.14 -0.14
C ALA A 105 23.25 -5.42 0.72
N ALA A 106 22.06 -5.70 1.26
CA ALA A 106 21.79 -6.86 2.11
C ALA A 106 21.84 -8.17 1.31
N SER A 107 21.45 -8.16 0.04
CA SER A 107 21.52 -9.36 -0.82
C SER A 107 22.89 -9.50 -1.48
N GLY A 108 23.44 -8.40 -2.00
CA GLY A 108 24.67 -8.42 -2.81
C GLY A 108 25.92 -8.71 -1.98
N ARG A 109 26.05 -8.13 -0.78
CA ARG A 109 27.28 -8.28 0.00
C ARG A 109 27.49 -9.70 0.54
N PRO A 110 26.48 -10.41 1.08
CA PRO A 110 26.64 -11.81 1.50
C PRO A 110 26.77 -12.79 0.33
N LEU A 111 26.11 -12.51 -0.81
CA LEU A 111 26.27 -13.32 -2.02
C LEU A 111 27.69 -13.25 -2.57
N LEU A 112 28.36 -12.10 -2.46
CA LEU A 112 29.71 -11.89 -2.97
C LEU A 112 30.82 -12.21 -1.95
N ALA A 113 30.57 -12.03 -0.65
CA ALA A 113 31.62 -12.06 0.37
C ALA A 113 31.79 -13.42 1.08
N THR A 114 30.93 -14.41 0.84
CA THR A 114 30.92 -15.60 1.71
C THR A 114 30.70 -16.91 0.96
N ARG A 115 31.37 -17.97 1.46
CA ARG A 115 31.06 -19.41 1.27
C ARG A 115 29.61 -19.82 1.59
N LEU A 116 28.74 -18.83 1.82
CA LEU A 116 27.30 -18.97 1.98
C LEU A 116 26.67 -19.54 0.71
N VAL A 117 27.20 -19.28 -0.48
CA VAL A 117 26.72 -19.94 -1.72
C VAL A 117 27.09 -21.43 -1.72
N ASP A 118 28.29 -21.78 -1.26
CA ASP A 118 28.73 -23.18 -1.15
C ASP A 118 27.96 -23.95 -0.06
N GLN A 119 27.44 -23.25 0.95
CA GLN A 119 26.63 -23.80 2.05
C GLN A 119 25.13 -23.49 1.90
N ALA A 120 24.72 -22.84 0.81
CA ALA A 120 23.34 -22.46 0.62
C ALA A 120 22.51 -23.71 0.39
N ASN A 121 21.47 -23.87 1.21
CA ASN A 121 20.40 -24.81 0.94
C ASN A 121 19.85 -24.55 -0.48
N ALA A 122 19.57 -25.61 -1.24
CA ALA A 122 18.94 -25.53 -2.56
C ALA A 122 17.65 -24.68 -2.56
N PHE A 123 16.98 -24.54 -1.42
CA PHE A 123 15.80 -23.70 -1.23
C PHE A 123 16.07 -22.19 -1.20
N LEU A 124 17.33 -21.75 -1.08
CA LEU A 124 17.69 -20.34 -1.24
C LEU A 124 17.41 -19.83 -2.66
N TRP A 125 17.58 -20.67 -3.68
CA TRP A 125 17.36 -20.31 -5.08
C TRP A 125 15.91 -19.92 -5.39
N PRO A 126 14.88 -20.68 -4.97
CA PRO A 126 13.49 -20.23 -5.04
C PRO A 126 13.23 -18.89 -4.36
N VAL A 127 13.77 -18.68 -3.15
CA VAL A 127 13.60 -17.41 -2.42
C VAL A 127 14.22 -16.25 -3.20
N ALA A 128 15.42 -16.44 -3.74
CA ALA A 128 16.08 -15.46 -4.59
C ALA A 128 15.29 -15.19 -5.88
N ALA A 129 14.72 -16.22 -6.51
CA ALA A 129 13.88 -16.09 -7.69
C ALA A 129 12.60 -15.26 -7.41
N PHE A 130 11.95 -15.48 -6.26
CA PHE A 130 10.83 -14.65 -5.83
C PHE A 130 11.24 -13.20 -5.59
N GLY A 131 12.39 -12.97 -4.94
CA GLY A 131 12.95 -11.63 -4.76
C GLY A 131 13.21 -10.92 -6.09
N ALA A 132 13.81 -11.60 -7.06
CA ALA A 132 14.04 -11.07 -8.40
C ALA A 132 12.72 -10.74 -9.12
N ALA A 133 11.72 -11.63 -9.04
CA ALA A 133 10.40 -11.41 -9.63
C ALA A 133 9.69 -10.19 -8.99
N VAL A 134 9.79 -10.02 -7.67
CA VAL A 134 9.31 -8.82 -6.95
C VAL A 134 9.96 -7.56 -7.50
N LEU A 135 11.28 -7.54 -7.70
CA LEU A 135 12.00 -6.38 -8.21
C LEU A 135 11.64 -6.06 -9.67
N VAL A 136 11.46 -7.07 -10.53
CA VAL A 136 11.04 -6.88 -11.92
C VAL A 136 9.63 -6.31 -11.99
N LEU A 137 8.68 -6.86 -11.23
CA LEU A 137 7.32 -6.32 -11.14
C LEU A 137 7.33 -4.91 -10.54
N ALA A 138 8.20 -4.66 -9.55
CA ALA A 138 8.37 -3.35 -8.97
C ALA A 138 8.82 -2.32 -10.01
N ALA A 139 9.86 -2.62 -10.78
CA ALA A 139 10.34 -1.76 -11.85
C ALA A 139 9.25 -1.53 -12.92
N TYR A 140 8.56 -2.59 -13.36
CA TYR A 140 7.47 -2.50 -14.32
C TYR A 140 6.35 -1.56 -13.85
N HIS A 141 5.87 -1.74 -12.61
CA HIS A 141 4.82 -0.90 -12.04
C HIS A 141 5.30 0.51 -11.73
N ALA A 142 6.55 0.71 -11.31
CA ALA A 142 7.13 2.03 -11.13
C ALA A 142 7.16 2.81 -12.45
N VAL A 143 7.65 2.20 -13.54
CA VAL A 143 7.62 2.81 -14.87
C VAL A 143 6.19 3.15 -15.28
N ARG A 144 5.25 2.22 -15.09
CA ARG A 144 3.84 2.42 -15.45
C ARG A 144 3.13 3.50 -14.63
N LEU A 145 3.44 3.63 -13.34
CA LEU A 145 2.79 4.59 -12.43
C LEU A 145 3.43 5.98 -12.43
N TYR A 146 4.72 6.08 -12.74
CA TYR A 146 5.47 7.34 -12.69
C TYR A 146 5.71 7.98 -14.05
N ILE A 147 5.70 7.23 -15.15
CA ILE A 147 5.75 7.82 -16.48
C ILE A 147 4.32 8.17 -16.90
N PRO A 148 4.00 9.47 -17.09
CA PRO A 148 2.67 9.90 -17.50
C PRO A 148 2.39 9.41 -18.94
N ARG A 149 1.75 8.24 -19.09
CA ARG A 149 1.21 7.77 -20.36
C ARG A 149 -0.30 7.99 -20.38
N THR A 150 -0.73 8.80 -21.34
CA THR A 150 -2.08 9.07 -21.85
C THR A 150 -3.21 8.23 -21.24
N ARG A 151 -4.00 8.90 -20.38
CA ARG A 151 -5.39 8.67 -19.95
C ARG A 151 -6.08 7.43 -20.57
N GLY A 152 -6.04 6.31 -19.84
CA GLY A 152 -6.81 5.09 -20.11
C GLY A 152 -7.12 4.40 -18.78
N GLY A 153 -8.10 4.95 -18.05
CA GLY A 153 -8.27 4.83 -16.60
C GLY A 153 -8.79 3.52 -16.00
N ALA A 154 -8.64 2.35 -16.63
CA ALA A 154 -9.36 1.16 -16.18
C ALA A 154 -8.53 -0.04 -15.65
N SER A 155 -7.19 0.01 -15.61
CA SER A 155 -6.42 -1.18 -15.14
C SER A 155 -5.17 -0.91 -14.30
N SER A 156 -5.10 0.25 -13.63
CA SER A 156 -3.93 0.63 -12.82
C SER A 156 -3.65 -0.34 -11.65
N ARG A 157 -4.71 -0.93 -11.06
CA ARG A 157 -4.60 -1.93 -9.98
C ARG A 157 -4.13 -3.31 -10.43
N GLY A 158 -4.32 -3.64 -11.71
CA GLY A 158 -4.03 -4.97 -12.25
C GLY A 158 -2.54 -5.29 -12.12
N GLY A 159 -2.22 -6.27 -11.28
CA GLY A 159 -0.87 -6.81 -11.12
C GLY A 159 -0.15 -6.47 -9.81
N ILE A 160 -0.54 -5.40 -9.10
CA ILE A 160 0.17 -4.95 -7.89
C ILE A 160 0.09 -6.00 -6.77
N HIS A 161 -1.04 -6.70 -6.64
CA HIS A 161 -1.22 -7.76 -5.64
C HIS A 161 -0.26 -8.95 -5.82
N TRP A 162 0.28 -9.18 -7.03
CA TRP A 162 1.27 -10.24 -7.25
C TRP A 162 2.57 -9.97 -6.49
N ILE A 163 2.93 -8.70 -6.23
CA ILE A 163 4.11 -8.37 -5.44
C ILE A 163 3.97 -8.97 -4.02
N LEU A 164 2.81 -8.77 -3.38
CA LEU A 164 2.54 -9.32 -2.05
C LEU A 164 2.47 -10.86 -2.09
N ALA A 165 1.80 -11.42 -3.10
CA ALA A 165 1.71 -12.87 -3.27
C ALA A 165 3.08 -13.54 -3.41
N LEU A 166 4.02 -12.94 -4.16
CA LEU A 166 5.39 -13.42 -4.28
C LEU A 166 6.17 -13.27 -2.96
N GLY A 167 5.95 -12.18 -2.22
CA GLY A 167 6.49 -12.02 -0.87
C GLY A 167 6.05 -13.14 0.07
N THR A 168 4.75 -13.45 0.10
CA THR A 168 4.19 -14.56 0.89
C THR A 168 4.72 -15.92 0.40
N ALA A 169 4.79 -16.14 -0.91
CA ALA A 169 5.35 -17.36 -1.49
C ALA A 169 6.82 -17.55 -1.11
N SER A 170 7.60 -16.46 -0.99
CA SER A 170 8.99 -16.52 -0.54
C SER A 170 9.11 -17.01 0.90
N ILE A 171 8.25 -16.55 1.83
CA ILE A 171 8.19 -17.05 3.21
C ILE A 171 7.84 -18.54 3.22
N ALA A 172 6.80 -18.92 2.47
CA ALA A 172 6.38 -20.31 2.38
C ALA A 172 7.51 -21.22 1.87
N ALA A 173 8.26 -20.77 0.87
CA ALA A 173 9.42 -21.48 0.35
C ALA A 173 10.56 -21.59 1.39
N GLY A 174 10.82 -20.53 2.17
CA GLY A 174 11.80 -20.55 3.25
C GLY A 174 11.46 -21.56 4.35
N PHE A 175 10.20 -21.58 4.78
CA PHE A 175 9.71 -22.56 5.76
C PHE A 175 9.73 -24.00 5.22
N ALA A 176 9.22 -24.21 4.01
CA ALA A 176 9.21 -25.52 3.37
C ALA A 176 10.64 -26.06 3.20
N GLY A 177 11.59 -25.20 2.81
CA GLY A 177 12.99 -25.56 2.67
C GLY A 177 13.66 -25.95 3.98
N SER A 178 13.39 -25.18 5.04
CA SER A 178 13.91 -25.46 6.38
C SER A 178 13.38 -26.77 6.95
N ALA A 179 12.08 -27.05 6.76
CA ALA A 179 11.45 -28.29 7.18
C ALA A 179 11.95 -29.51 6.39
N ALA A 180 12.12 -29.37 5.06
CA ALA A 180 12.65 -30.43 4.22
C ALA A 180 14.09 -30.81 4.59
N GLU A 181 14.94 -29.83 4.93
CA GLU A 181 16.29 -30.12 5.42
C GLU A 181 16.31 -30.76 6.79
N LEU A 182 15.47 -30.30 7.72
CA LEU A 182 15.36 -30.92 9.05
C LEU A 182 14.99 -32.39 8.93
N TYR A 183 14.03 -32.71 8.06
CA TYR A 183 13.63 -34.08 7.79
C TYR A 183 14.78 -34.91 7.22
N ARG A 184 15.53 -34.37 6.25
CA ARG A 184 16.72 -35.05 5.68
C ARG A 184 17.80 -35.30 6.72
N GLU A 185 18.10 -34.32 7.58
CA GLU A 185 19.09 -34.49 8.65
C GLU A 185 18.63 -35.49 9.72
N THR A 186 17.33 -35.51 10.04
CA THR A 186 16.77 -36.50 10.97
C THR A 186 16.96 -37.92 10.43
N LEU A 187 16.69 -38.15 9.14
CA LEU A 187 16.92 -39.45 8.50
C LEU A 187 18.41 -39.83 8.47
N ARG A 188 19.31 -38.88 8.19
CA ARG A 188 20.76 -39.11 8.20
C ARG A 188 21.30 -39.42 9.59
N SER A 189 20.78 -38.77 10.63
CA SER A 189 21.14 -39.04 12.02
C SER A 189 20.62 -40.39 12.51
N ALA A 190 19.42 -40.81 12.06
CA ALA A 190 18.91 -42.14 12.36
C ALA A 190 19.78 -43.26 11.73
N ALA A 191 20.44 -42.97 10.61
CA ALA A 191 21.25 -43.93 9.86
C ALA A 191 22.72 -44.06 10.31
N GLY A 192 23.24 -43.23 11.22
CA GLY A 192 24.65 -43.28 11.62
C GLY A 192 24.97 -42.68 12.98
N ALA A 193 25.87 -43.32 13.72
CA ALA A 193 26.36 -42.87 15.02
C ALA A 193 27.58 -41.94 14.85
N GLY A 194 27.47 -40.69 15.32
CA GLY A 194 28.63 -39.83 15.57
C GLY A 194 28.78 -38.63 14.63
N ALA A 195 27.95 -37.60 14.83
CA ALA A 195 28.20 -36.17 14.54
C ALA A 195 26.93 -35.30 14.74
N GLY A 196 25.96 -35.75 15.56
CA GLY A 196 24.61 -35.18 15.60
C GLY A 196 24.58 -33.67 15.91
N LEU A 197 25.37 -33.21 16.89
CA LEU A 197 25.38 -31.81 17.30
C LEU A 197 25.95 -30.88 16.20
N ALA A 198 27.08 -31.24 15.59
CA ALA A 198 27.70 -30.40 14.56
C ALA A 198 26.80 -30.28 13.31
N ARG A 199 26.15 -31.37 12.90
CA ARG A 199 25.19 -31.36 11.78
C ARG A 199 23.95 -30.53 12.11
N PHE A 200 23.41 -30.69 13.31
CA PHE A 200 22.26 -29.90 13.78
C PHE A 200 22.56 -28.40 13.79
N VAL A 201 23.73 -27.99 14.28
CA VAL A 201 24.16 -26.59 14.26
C VAL A 201 24.31 -26.08 12.82
N GLY A 202 24.90 -26.88 11.93
CA GLY A 202 25.01 -26.53 10.50
C GLY A 202 23.64 -26.33 9.83
N TRP A 203 22.69 -27.24 10.09
CA TRP A 203 21.30 -27.11 9.64
C TRP A 203 20.65 -25.85 10.20
N ALA A 204 20.76 -25.59 11.50
CA ALA A 204 20.14 -24.44 12.14
C ALA A 204 20.67 -23.12 11.55
N LEU A 205 21.97 -23.03 11.25
CA LEU A 205 22.56 -21.89 10.57
C LEU A 205 22.03 -21.74 9.13
N GLY A 206 21.95 -22.82 8.35
CA GLY A 206 21.40 -22.78 6.99
C GLY A 206 19.90 -22.42 6.94
N ALA A 207 19.10 -23.00 7.84
CA ALA A 207 17.69 -22.72 7.98
C ALA A 207 17.44 -21.26 8.41
N SER A 208 18.17 -20.76 9.41
CA SER A 208 18.05 -19.37 9.86
C SER A 208 18.41 -18.38 8.74
N ALA A 209 19.48 -18.64 7.98
CA ALA A 209 19.85 -17.82 6.83
C ALA A 209 18.75 -17.78 5.76
N THR A 210 18.17 -18.94 5.42
CA THR A 210 17.09 -19.05 4.43
C THR A 210 15.82 -18.32 4.90
N LEU A 211 15.45 -18.48 6.17
CA LEU A 211 14.30 -17.79 6.76
C LEU A 211 14.51 -16.27 6.80
N ILE A 212 15.69 -15.80 7.20
CA ILE A 212 16.04 -14.37 7.17
C ILE A 212 15.92 -13.81 5.74
N ALA A 213 16.47 -14.51 4.75
CA ALA A 213 16.38 -14.10 3.35
C ALA A 213 14.91 -14.02 2.87
N SER A 214 14.09 -15.02 3.19
CA SER A 214 12.66 -15.01 2.82
C SER A 214 11.87 -13.90 3.51
N MET A 215 12.16 -13.63 4.78
CA MET A 215 11.54 -12.55 5.53
C MET A 215 11.92 -11.19 4.93
N LEU A 216 13.18 -11.00 4.57
CA LEU A 216 13.66 -9.79 3.92
C LEU A 216 12.92 -9.54 2.60
N VAL A 217 12.82 -10.57 1.74
CA VAL A 217 12.07 -10.48 0.46
C VAL A 217 10.62 -10.09 0.71
N ALA A 218 9.96 -10.71 1.69
CA ALA A 218 8.57 -10.40 2.01
C ALA A 218 8.37 -8.98 2.56
N ILE A 219 9.27 -8.49 3.42
CA ILE A 219 9.24 -7.10 3.93
C ILE A 219 9.40 -6.12 2.77
N VAL A 220 10.39 -6.35 1.89
CA VAL A 220 10.61 -5.52 0.70
C VAL A 220 9.38 -5.51 -0.19
N ALA A 221 8.79 -6.68 -0.46
CA ALA A 221 7.57 -6.82 -1.24
C ALA A 221 6.40 -6.05 -0.62
N ALA A 222 6.18 -6.18 0.69
CA ALA A 222 5.11 -5.49 1.40
C ALA A 222 5.27 -3.96 1.35
N VAL A 223 6.50 -3.44 1.53
CA VAL A 223 6.78 -2.01 1.44
C VAL A 223 6.54 -1.48 0.02
N ILE A 224 7.04 -2.17 -1.00
CA ILE A 224 6.81 -1.79 -2.41
C ILE A 224 5.32 -1.79 -2.74
N TRP A 225 4.60 -2.84 -2.34
CA TRP A 225 3.15 -2.95 -2.52
C TRP A 225 2.41 -1.78 -1.88
N PHE A 226 2.74 -1.46 -0.62
CA PHE A 226 2.12 -0.35 0.11
C PHE A 226 2.33 1.00 -0.60
N LEU A 227 3.54 1.25 -1.09
CA LEU A 227 3.88 2.47 -1.81
C LEU A 227 3.10 2.61 -3.12
N PHE A 228 3.00 1.53 -3.90
CA PHE A 228 2.20 1.53 -5.13
C PHE A 228 0.71 1.67 -4.87
N MET A 229 0.16 0.99 -3.87
CA MET A 229 -1.25 1.12 -3.51
C MET A 229 -1.59 2.55 -3.10
N ASN A 230 -0.72 3.20 -2.32
CA ASN A 230 -0.91 4.61 -1.97
C ASN A 230 -0.87 5.51 -3.21
N LYS A 231 0.03 5.24 -4.16
CA LYS A 231 0.12 6.01 -5.41
C LYS A 231 -1.11 5.81 -6.30
N VAL A 232 -1.57 4.58 -6.47
CA VAL A 232 -2.79 4.26 -7.24
C VAL A 232 -4.00 4.97 -6.62
N LYS A 233 -4.16 4.87 -5.30
CA LYS A 233 -5.24 5.56 -4.59
C LYS A 233 -5.23 7.06 -4.88
N ARG A 234 -4.06 7.72 -4.79
CA ARG A 234 -3.93 9.16 -5.12
C ARG A 234 -4.34 9.49 -6.55
N ILE A 235 -4.01 8.63 -7.52
CA ILE A 235 -4.39 8.83 -8.93
C ILE A 235 -5.92 8.71 -9.07
N GLU A 236 -6.53 7.68 -8.49
CA GLU A 236 -7.98 7.47 -8.56
C GLU A 236 -8.76 8.64 -7.93
N ILE A 237 -8.24 9.20 -6.84
CA ILE A 237 -8.82 10.38 -6.20
C ILE A 237 -8.73 11.60 -7.12
N ALA A 238 -7.57 11.82 -7.76
CA ALA A 238 -7.38 12.93 -8.69
C ALA A 238 -8.25 12.81 -9.95
N GLU A 239 -8.49 11.58 -10.42
CA GLU A 239 -9.42 11.30 -11.51
C GLU A 239 -10.87 11.53 -11.07
N ALA A 240 -11.25 11.11 -9.86
CA ALA A 240 -12.59 11.33 -9.32
C ALA A 240 -12.90 12.81 -9.13
N SER A 241 -11.94 13.63 -8.67
CA SER A 241 -12.14 15.08 -8.55
C SER A 241 -12.38 15.74 -9.91
N TRP A 242 -11.70 15.27 -10.96
CA TRP A 242 -11.90 15.76 -12.34
C TRP A 242 -13.28 15.47 -12.92
N LEU A 243 -14.02 14.50 -12.37
CA LEU A 243 -15.40 14.19 -12.79
C LEU A 243 -16.44 15.06 -12.07
N ILE A 244 -16.04 15.72 -10.97
CA ILE A 244 -16.90 16.60 -10.18
C ILE A 244 -16.84 18.04 -10.74
N ASP A 245 -15.66 18.45 -11.26
CA ASP A 245 -15.44 19.71 -11.98
C ASP A 245 -16.11 19.73 -13.37
#